data_AF-A0ABD0TYL2-F1
#
_entry.id   AF-A0ABD0TYL2-F1
#
_cell.length_a   1.000
_cell.length_b   1.000
_cell.length_c   1.000
_cell.angle_alpha   90.00
_cell.angle_beta   90.00
_cell.angle_gamma   90.00
#
_symmetry.space_group_name_H-M   'P 1'
#
loop_
_entity.id
_entity.type
_entity.pdbx_description
1 polymer ?
#
loop_
_entity_poly.entity_id
_entity_poly.type
_entity_poly.pdbx_seq_one_letter_code
_entity_poly.pdbx_strand_id
1 'polypeptide(L)' 'MEGFSINIESEEVVKKMILVGLWCIQTNPGSRPSMSKVVDMLQCSIDDLEMPPKPTLSSP' A
#
# COMPACT_ATOMS: atom_id res chain seq x y z
N MET A 1 -12.33 27.16 -4.18
CA MET A 1 -12.29 25.68 -4.17
C MET A 1 -10.92 25.30 -4.67
N GLU A 2 -9.96 25.17 -3.75
CA GLU A 2 -8.57 24.85 -4.13
C GLU A 2 -8.56 23.42 -4.67
N GLY A 3 -8.52 23.31 -6.00
CA GLY A 3 -8.28 22.03 -6.65
C GLY A 3 -6.86 21.60 -6.29
N PHE A 4 -6.75 20.52 -5.51
CA PHE A 4 -5.48 19.90 -5.20
C PHE A 4 -4.86 19.41 -6.52
N SER A 5 -3.98 20.22 -7.11
CA SER A 5 -3.19 19.81 -8.27
C SER A 5 -2.20 18.77 -7.77
N ILE A 6 -2.53 17.50 -7.97
CA ILE A 6 -1.66 16.38 -7.68
C ILE A 6 -0.51 16.45 -8.70
N ASN A 7 0.70 16.78 -8.25
CA ASN A 7 1.91 16.60 -9.05
C ASN A 7 2.09 15.09 -9.29
N ILE A 8 2.56 14.67 -10.47
CA ILE A 8 2.86 13.26 -10.81
C ILE A 8 3.70 12.59 -9.70
N GLU A 9 4.71 13.26 -9.17
CA GLU A 9 5.51 12.74 -8.04
C GLU A 9 4.66 12.52 -6.78
N SER A 10 3.73 13.44 -6.51
CA SER A 10 2.79 13.28 -5.39
C SER A 10 1.77 12.18 -5.65
N GLU A 11 1.39 11.92 -6.91
CA GLU A 11 0.49 10.83 -7.28
C GLU A 11 1.14 9.47 -7.01
N GLU A 12 2.41 9.31 -7.38
CA GLU A 12 3.19 8.10 -7.13
C GLU A 12 3.36 7.84 -5.63
N VAL A 13 3.67 8.90 -4.86
CA VAL A 13 3.76 8.80 -3.39
C VAL A 13 2.41 8.37 -2.80
N VAL A 14 1.30 8.97 -3.23
CA VAL A 14 -0.04 8.61 -2.76
C VAL A 14 -0.38 7.16 -3.10
N LYS A 15 -0.15 6.72 -4.34
CA LYS A 15 -0.40 5.34 -4.76
C LYS A 15 0.44 4.34 -3.97
N LYS A 16 1.72 4.64 -3.75
CA LYS A 16 2.63 3.82 -2.94
C LYS A 16 2.12 3.71 -1.49
N MET A 17 1.74 4.83 -0.88
CA MET A 17 1.18 4.86 0.48
C MET A 17 -0.09 4.03 0.60
N ILE A 18 -0.99 4.11 -0.40
CA ILE A 18 -2.21 3.29 -0.44
C ILE A 18 -1.84 1.80 -0.51
N LEU A 19 -0.93 1.41 -1.40
CA LEU A 19 -0.54 0.02 -1.58
C LEU A 19 0.11 -0.58 -0.32
N VAL A 20 1.04 0.15 0.29
CA VAL A 20 1.67 -0.23 1.57
C VAL A 20 0.63 -0.31 2.69
N GLY A 21 -0.28 0.67 2.75
CA GLY A 21 -1.39 0.68 3.72
C GLY A 21 -2.28 -0.56 3.58
N LEU A 22 -2.64 -0.93 2.36
CA LEU A 22 -3.44 -2.12 2.07
C LEU A 22 -2.75 -3.43 2.47
N TRP A 23 -1.42 -3.51 2.41
CA TRP A 23 -0.64 -4.63 2.95
C TRP A 23 -0.69 -4.69 4.47
N CYS A 24 -0.60 -3.54 5.15
CA CYS A 24 -0.58 -3.45 6.62
C CYS A 24 -1.94 -3.80 7.26
N ILE A 25 -3.06 -3.53 6.59
CA ILE A 25 -4.41 -3.75 7.13
C ILE A 25 -5.03 -5.11 6.75
N GLN A 26 -4.25 -6.04 6.19
CA GLN A 26 -4.74 -7.35 5.78
C GLN A 26 -5.49 -8.07 6.91
N THR A 27 -6.63 -8.70 6.58
CA THR A 27 -7.48 -9.42 7.54
C THR A 27 -6.71 -10.56 8.20
N ASN A 28 -5.94 -11.31 7.40
CA ASN A 28 -5.03 -12.32 7.93
C ASN A 28 -3.77 -11.67 8.51
N PRO A 29 -3.48 -11.82 9.82
CA PRO A 29 -2.27 -11.27 10.43
C PRO A 29 -0.98 -11.80 9.79
N GLY A 30 -0.96 -13.06 9.34
CA GLY A 30 0.21 -13.67 8.70
C GLY A 30 0.53 -13.10 7.30
N SER A 31 -0.42 -12.39 6.68
CA SER A 31 -0.21 -11.71 5.39
C SER A 31 0.33 -10.30 5.54
N ARG A 32 0.42 -9.76 6.76
CA ARG A 32 0.92 -8.41 7.01
C ARG A 32 2.45 -8.40 6.96
N PRO A 33 3.07 -7.40 6.30
CA PRO A 33 4.52 -7.27 6.28
C PRO A 33 5.07 -6.90 7.68
N SER A 34 6.33 -7.25 7.93
CA SER A 34 7.08 -6.73 9.09
C SER A 34 7.38 -5.25 8.89
N MET A 35 7.65 -4.51 9.98
CA MET A 35 8.01 -3.09 9.89
C MET A 35 9.27 -2.85 9.03
N SER A 36 10.27 -3.74 9.08
CA SER A 36 11.43 -3.64 8.19
C SER A 36 11.02 -3.73 6.72
N LYS A 37 10.16 -4.69 6.37
CA LYS A 37 9.65 -4.81 5.00
C LYS A 37 8.79 -3.62 4.58
N VAL A 38 8.02 -3.02 5.50
CA VAL A 38 7.27 -1.77 5.24
C VAL A 38 8.22 -0.63 4.88
N VAL A 39 9.34 -0.48 5.60
CA VAL A 39 10.36 0.54 5.29
C VAL A 39 10.98 0.28 3.92
N ASP A 40 11.34 -0.97 3.62
CA ASP A 40 11.87 -1.36 2.31
C ASP A 40 10.87 -1.00 1.19
N MET A 41 9.59 -1.34 1.36
CA MET A 41 8.52 -1.03 0.42
C MET A 41 8.34 0.48 0.17
N LEU A 42 8.53 1.32 1.20
CA LEU A 42 8.43 2.78 1.06
C LEU A 42 9.62 3.37 0.28
N GLN A 43 10.79 2.75 0.40
CA GLN A 43 12.02 3.19 -0.25
C GLN A 43 12.16 2.69 -1.70
N CYS A 44 11.60 1.51 -2.04
CA CYS A 44 11.63 0.94 -3.39
C CYS A 44 10.71 1.67 -4.38
N SER A 45 10.82 1.37 -5.68
CA SER A 45 9.91 1.94 -6.69
C SER A 45 8.50 1.34 -6.56
N ILE A 46 7.48 2.02 -7.11
CA ILE A 46 6.12 1.47 -7.09
C ILE A 46 5.99 0.24 -8.00
N ASP A 47 6.79 0.18 -9.06
CA ASP A 47 6.80 -0.93 -10.02
C ASP A 47 7.34 -2.23 -9.41
N ASP A 48 8.12 -2.13 -8.32
CA ASP A 48 8.62 -3.27 -7.55
C ASP A 48 7.60 -3.81 -6.53
N LEU A 49 6.47 -3.11 -6.32
CA LEU A 49 5.49 -3.48 -5.31
C LEU A 49 4.37 -4.35 -5.91
N GLU A 50 4.20 -5.53 -5.32
CA GLU A 50 3.08 -6.41 -5.67
C GLU A 50 1.75 -5.96 -5.06
N MET A 51 0.66 -6.27 -5.76
CA MET A 51 -0.69 -6.03 -5.26
C MET A 51 -0.97 -6.88 -4.02
N PRO A 52 -1.49 -6.30 -2.93
CA PRO A 52 -1.84 -7.08 -1.75
C PRO A 52 -2.91 -8.12 -2.05
N PRO A 53 -2.91 -9.25 -1.32
CA PRO A 53 -3.91 -10.29 -1.52
C PRO A 53 -5.32 -9.75 -1.24
N LYS A 54 -6.29 -10.24 -2.02
CA LYS A 54 -7.71 -9.89 -1.80
C LYS A 54 -8.15 -10.42 -0.44
N PRO A 55 -8.82 -9.59 0.39
CA PRO A 55 -9.37 -10.05 1.64
C PRO A 55 -10.37 -11.19 1.39
N THR A 56 -10.20 -12.31 2.08
CA THR A 56 -11.19 -13.38 2.08
C THR A 56 -12.25 -13.02 3.11
N LEU A 57 -13.44 -12.62 2.65
CA LEU A 57 -14.59 -12.49 3.52
C LEU A 57 -15.11 -13.90 3.81
N SER A 58 -14.79 -14.43 5.00
CA SER A 58 -15.50 -15.60 5.50
C SER A 58 -16.91 -15.16 5.87
N SER A 59 -17.85 -15.32 4.93
CA SER A 59 -19.28 -15.28 5.27
C SER A 59 -19.61 -16.51 6.12
N PRO A 60 -20.34 -16.35 7.24
CA PRO A 60 -21.01 -17.48 7.88
C PRO A 60 -22.07 -18.08 6.95
#